data_AF-A0A7C5ZLB8-F1
#
_entry.id   AF-A0A7C5ZLB8-F1
#
_cell.length_a   1.000
_cell.length_b   1.000
_cell.length_c   1.000
_cell.angle_alpha   90.00
_cell.angle_beta   90.00
_cell.angle_gamma   90.00
#
_symmetry.space_group_name_H-M   'P 1'
#
loop_
_entity.id
_entity.type
_entity.pdbx_description
1 polymer ?
#
loop_
_entity_poly.entity_id
_entity_poly.type
_entity_poly.pdbx_seq_one_letter_code
_entity_poly.pdbx_strand_id
1 'polypeptide(L)'
;MLTKAKETAIDTGAGAGRLGYRAAKESPCLTCPTSPCCSYLPLHRFRVTNLVELDHAVYLLNFDRVELGLAASGEWSAHYRHPCRFLARDDYRCTVHGTDRQPHICQRYNPFTCWYKRALADGLEDEFLRVDSRRMSFILDHVVFDENRQILEVPSWDALTETFAEMPIEDDRRLGSNDSCGGAEE
;
A
#
# COMPACT_ATOMS: atom_id res chain seq x y z
N MET A 1 -1.46 -49.77 42.59
CA MET A 1 -2.51 -48.80 42.24
C MET A 1 -1.94 -47.86 41.19
N LEU A 2 -2.18 -48.17 39.91
CA LEU A 2 -1.73 -47.41 38.75
C LEU A 2 -2.87 -46.46 38.34
N THR A 3 -2.71 -45.17 38.56
CA THR A 3 -3.64 -44.15 38.06
C THR A 3 -3.29 -43.84 36.61
N LYS A 4 -4.20 -44.22 35.71
CA LYS A 4 -4.17 -43.91 34.27
C LYS A 4 -4.11 -42.39 34.07
N ALA A 5 -3.04 -41.90 33.43
CA ALA A 5 -3.02 -40.56 32.87
C ALA A 5 -4.03 -40.51 31.72
N LYS A 6 -5.02 -39.63 31.84
CA LYS A 6 -6.06 -39.39 30.85
C LYS A 6 -5.45 -38.55 29.74
N GLU A 7 -5.08 -39.22 28.66
CA GLU A 7 -4.62 -38.62 27.40
C GLU A 7 -5.73 -37.69 26.89
N THR A 8 -5.49 -36.38 27.01
CA THR A 8 -6.45 -35.36 26.59
C THR A 8 -6.10 -35.01 25.15
N ALA A 9 -6.78 -35.68 24.21
CA ALA A 9 -6.75 -35.33 22.80
C ALA A 9 -7.25 -33.88 22.66
N ILE A 10 -6.37 -32.99 22.19
CA ILE A 10 -6.73 -31.62 21.86
C ILE A 10 -7.36 -31.67 20.47
N ASP A 11 -8.69 -31.67 20.48
CA ASP A 11 -9.56 -31.49 19.33
C ASP A 11 -9.10 -30.27 18.52
N THR A 12 -8.61 -30.50 17.30
CA THR A 12 -8.18 -29.49 16.34
C THR A 12 -9.42 -29.03 15.56
N GLY A 13 -10.39 -28.48 16.29
CA GLY A 13 -11.57 -27.86 15.72
C GLY A 13 -11.22 -26.53 15.06
N ALA A 14 -11.27 -26.50 13.73
CA ALA A 14 -11.14 -25.31 12.90
C ALA A 14 -12.32 -24.33 13.17
N GLY A 15 -12.14 -23.44 14.13
CA GLY A 15 -12.94 -22.23 14.31
C GLY A 15 -12.10 -21.00 13.95
N ALA A 16 -12.58 -20.18 13.02
CA ALA A 16 -11.97 -18.90 12.69
C ALA A 16 -11.80 -18.07 13.98
N GLY A 17 -10.55 -17.84 14.42
CA GLY A 17 -10.22 -16.87 15.47
C GLY A 17 -9.42 -17.37 16.68
N ARG A 18 -9.03 -18.65 16.78
CA ARG A 18 -8.18 -19.12 17.90
C ARG A 18 -6.91 -19.80 17.39
N LEU A 19 -5.77 -19.12 17.55
CA LEU A 19 -4.45 -19.66 17.22
C LEU A 19 -3.73 -20.08 18.50
N GLY A 20 -3.10 -21.26 18.49
CA GLY A 20 -2.12 -21.64 19.51
C GLY A 20 -0.82 -20.85 19.37
N TYR A 21 0.02 -20.81 20.41
CA TYR A 21 1.25 -20.01 20.45
C TYR A 21 2.17 -20.22 19.23
N ARG A 22 2.33 -21.48 18.78
CA ARG A 22 3.17 -21.79 17.61
C ARG A 22 2.58 -21.21 16.31
N ALA A 23 1.29 -21.42 16.07
CA ALA A 23 0.59 -20.89 14.90
C ALA A 23 0.57 -19.34 14.89
N ALA A 24 0.46 -18.71 16.07
CA ALA A 24 0.52 -17.26 16.21
C ALA A 24 1.89 -16.65 15.85
N LYS A 25 2.97 -17.45 15.79
CA LYS A 25 4.30 -17.00 15.35
C LYS A 25 4.53 -17.18 13.85
N GLU A 26 3.66 -17.88 13.14
CA GLU A 26 3.81 -18.10 11.71
C GLU A 26 3.49 -16.81 10.95
N SER A 27 4.43 -16.37 10.10
CA SER A 27 4.31 -15.11 9.37
C SER A 27 3.20 -15.20 8.30
N PRO A 28 2.19 -14.31 8.31
CA PRO A 28 1.15 -14.26 7.28
C PRO A 28 1.62 -13.66 5.95
N CYS A 29 2.93 -13.43 5.78
CA CYS A 29 3.50 -12.90 4.54
C CYS A 29 3.54 -13.95 3.42
N LEU A 30 3.78 -15.22 3.75
CA LEU A 30 3.90 -16.30 2.75
C LEU A 30 2.56 -16.68 2.11
N THR A 31 1.46 -16.22 2.69
CA THR A 31 0.09 -16.46 2.21
C THR A 31 -0.58 -15.18 1.69
N CYS A 32 0.19 -14.09 1.53
CA CYS A 32 -0.32 -12.84 0.97
C CYS A 32 -0.46 -12.96 -0.55
N PRO A 33 -1.68 -12.85 -1.13
CA PRO A 33 -1.91 -13.17 -2.54
C PRO A 33 -1.27 -12.16 -3.51
N THR A 34 -1.16 -10.89 -3.12
CA THR A 34 -0.70 -9.80 -3.99
C THR A 34 0.60 -9.15 -3.51
N SER A 35 1.11 -9.54 -2.33
CA SER A 35 2.28 -8.96 -1.64
C SER A 35 2.50 -7.46 -1.89
N PRO A 36 1.52 -6.59 -1.54
CA PRO A 36 1.55 -5.17 -1.91
C PRO A 36 2.75 -4.41 -1.30
N CYS A 37 3.27 -4.89 -0.17
CA CYS A 37 4.51 -4.36 0.44
C CYS A 37 5.77 -4.54 -0.43
N CYS A 38 5.73 -5.40 -1.45
CA CYS A 38 6.83 -5.62 -2.39
C CYS A 38 6.70 -4.78 -3.65
N SER A 39 5.60 -4.05 -3.86
CA SER A 39 5.38 -3.19 -5.02
C SER A 39 5.10 -1.74 -4.65
N TYR A 40 4.89 -1.45 -3.37
CA TYR A 40 4.55 -0.12 -2.85
C TYR A 40 5.51 0.27 -1.73
N LEU A 41 6.32 1.31 -1.96
CA LEU A 41 7.32 1.79 -1.00
C LEU A 41 6.99 3.22 -0.53
N PRO A 42 6.64 3.42 0.75
CA PRO A 42 6.49 4.75 1.32
C PRO A 42 7.81 5.51 1.32
N LEU A 43 7.80 6.72 0.77
CA LEU A 43 8.97 7.60 0.69
C LEU A 43 8.94 8.65 1.78
N HIS A 44 7.85 9.40 1.86
CA HIS A 44 7.73 10.58 2.71
C HIS A 44 6.27 10.85 3.07
N ARG A 45 6.05 11.49 4.22
CA ARG A 45 4.74 11.96 4.70
C ARG A 45 4.79 13.46 4.93
N PHE A 46 3.75 14.15 4.52
CA PHE A 46 3.67 15.60 4.59
C PHE A 46 2.23 16.05 4.82
N ARG A 47 2.05 17.35 5.05
CA ARG A 47 0.74 17.99 5.13
C ARG A 47 0.63 19.02 4.02
N VAL A 48 -0.61 19.28 3.62
CA VAL A 48 -0.94 20.28 2.60
C VAL A 48 -1.93 21.25 3.23
N THR A 49 -1.43 22.45 3.52
CA THR A 49 -2.14 23.51 4.23
C THR A 49 -2.15 24.82 3.44
N ASN A 50 -1.34 24.92 2.40
CA ASN A 50 -1.20 26.09 1.54
C ASN A 50 -0.90 25.70 0.09
N LEU A 51 -0.93 26.69 -0.80
CA LEU A 51 -0.70 26.50 -2.23
C LEU A 51 0.66 25.88 -2.55
N VAL A 52 1.73 26.29 -1.87
CA VAL A 52 3.09 25.79 -2.16
C VAL A 52 3.21 24.29 -1.85
N GLU A 53 2.59 23.85 -0.77
CA GLU A 53 2.57 22.44 -0.39
C GLU A 53 1.69 21.60 -1.35
N LEU A 54 0.59 22.17 -1.84
CA LEU A 54 -0.25 21.52 -2.85
C LEU A 54 0.47 21.42 -4.20
N ASP A 55 1.14 22.49 -4.63
CA ASP A 55 1.96 22.51 -5.84
C ASP A 55 3.11 21.49 -5.75
N HIS A 56 3.70 21.31 -4.55
CA HIS A 56 4.68 20.26 -4.33
C HIS A 56 4.07 18.86 -4.51
N ALA A 57 2.84 18.63 -4.03
CA ALA A 57 2.13 17.37 -4.28
C ALA A 57 1.92 17.12 -5.78
N VAL A 58 1.47 18.14 -6.52
CA VAL A 58 1.31 18.08 -7.99
C VAL A 58 2.65 17.79 -8.67
N TYR A 59 3.72 18.46 -8.23
CA TYR A 59 5.06 18.25 -8.74
C TYR A 59 5.52 16.79 -8.58
N LEU A 60 5.27 16.18 -7.43
CA LEU A 60 5.65 14.78 -7.17
C LEU A 60 4.99 13.79 -8.13
N LEU A 61 3.78 14.06 -8.61
CA LEU A 61 3.08 13.21 -9.58
C LEU A 61 3.66 13.27 -11.00
N ASN A 62 4.62 14.16 -11.28
CA ASN A 62 5.35 14.18 -12.55
C ASN A 62 6.48 13.15 -12.63
N PHE A 63 6.84 12.52 -11.51
CA PHE A 63 7.88 11.49 -11.50
C PHE A 63 7.31 10.11 -11.84
N ASP A 64 7.99 9.40 -12.73
CA ASP A 64 7.61 8.03 -13.08
C ASP A 64 7.49 7.17 -11.82
N ARG A 65 6.41 6.38 -11.76
CA ARG A 65 6.08 5.46 -10.67
C ARG A 65 5.88 6.11 -9.30
N VAL A 66 5.73 7.43 -9.23
CA VAL A 66 5.33 8.09 -7.98
C VAL A 66 3.81 8.18 -7.91
N GLU A 67 3.27 7.78 -6.78
CA GLU A 67 1.86 7.90 -6.44
C GLU A 67 1.72 8.61 -5.10
N LEU A 68 0.64 9.36 -4.93
CA LEU A 68 0.31 9.96 -3.65
C LEU A 68 -0.76 9.16 -2.91
N GLY A 69 -0.74 9.26 -1.59
CA GLY A 69 -1.73 8.71 -0.70
C GLY A 69 -2.25 9.78 0.24
N LEU A 70 -3.57 9.80 0.44
CA LEU A 70 -4.26 10.69 1.36
C LEU A 70 -4.97 9.85 2.42
N ALA A 71 -4.58 10.02 3.68
CA ALA A 71 -5.25 9.39 4.80
C ALA A 71 -6.49 10.18 5.23
N ALA A 72 -7.47 9.52 5.86
CA ALA A 72 -8.67 10.18 6.41
C ALA A 72 -8.36 11.30 7.42
N SER A 73 -7.18 11.28 8.03
CA SER A 73 -6.67 12.34 8.91
C SER A 73 -6.21 13.61 8.17
N GLY A 74 -6.18 13.60 6.84
CA GLY A 74 -5.61 14.64 5.99
C GLY A 74 -4.09 14.55 5.82
N GLU A 75 -3.44 13.49 6.34
CA GLU A 75 -2.01 13.26 6.11
C GLU A 75 -1.77 12.80 4.67
N TRP A 76 -0.85 13.48 3.98
CA TRP A 76 -0.40 13.13 2.64
C TRP A 76 0.85 12.27 2.71
N SER A 77 1.04 11.42 1.72
CA SER A 77 2.19 10.53 1.63
C SER A 77 2.56 10.27 0.19
N ALA A 78 3.87 10.25 -0.10
CA ALA A 78 4.41 9.90 -1.39
C ALA A 78 4.92 8.47 -1.37
N HIS A 79 4.63 7.74 -2.44
CA HIS A 79 4.95 6.33 -2.57
C HIS A 79 5.59 6.05 -3.93
N TYR A 80 6.61 5.21 -3.92
CA TYR A 80 7.20 4.68 -5.14
C TYR A 80 6.58 3.32 -5.46
N ARG A 81 6.11 3.15 -6.69
CA ARG A 81 5.40 1.96 -7.15
C ARG A 81 6.21 1.17 -8.16
N HIS A 82 6.88 0.12 -7.70
CA HIS A 82 7.64 -0.75 -8.58
C HIS A 82 7.83 -2.14 -7.96
N PRO A 83 7.69 -3.23 -8.73
CA PRO A 83 7.94 -4.56 -8.19
C PRO A 83 9.38 -4.70 -7.70
N CYS A 84 9.52 -5.12 -6.45
CA CYS A 84 10.80 -5.49 -5.86
C CYS A 84 11.46 -6.59 -6.69
N ARG A 85 12.78 -6.49 -6.90
CA ARG A 85 13.56 -7.52 -7.62
C ARG A 85 13.51 -8.92 -6.98
N PHE A 86 13.09 -9.02 -5.71
CA PHE A 86 12.94 -10.28 -4.99
C PHE A 86 11.48 -10.79 -4.99
N LEU A 87 10.55 -10.10 -5.64
CA LEU A 87 9.19 -10.57 -5.82
C LEU A 87 9.16 -11.60 -6.96
N ALA A 88 8.82 -12.85 -6.62
CA ALA A 88 8.53 -13.86 -7.62
C ALA A 88 7.23 -13.48 -8.36
N ARG A 89 7.28 -13.45 -9.70
CA ARG A 89 6.15 -13.01 -10.51
C ARG A 89 5.04 -14.06 -10.65
N ASP A 90 5.38 -15.33 -10.43
CA ASP A 90 4.46 -16.45 -10.63
C ASP A 90 3.49 -16.63 -9.46
N ASP A 91 3.93 -16.32 -8.24
CA ASP A 91 3.18 -16.60 -7.02
C ASP A 91 3.18 -15.42 -6.02
N TYR A 92 3.74 -14.28 -6.41
CA TYR A 92 3.85 -13.06 -5.60
C TYR A 92 4.54 -13.25 -4.25
N ARG A 93 5.39 -14.27 -4.09
CA ARG A 93 6.17 -14.48 -2.86
C ARG A 93 7.52 -13.78 -2.92
N CYS A 94 8.00 -13.33 -1.75
CA CYS A 94 9.34 -12.79 -1.61
C CYS A 94 10.36 -13.93 -1.53
N THR A 95 11.29 -13.99 -2.49
CA THR A 95 12.29 -15.05 -2.62
C THR A 95 13.38 -15.02 -1.55
N VAL A 96 13.46 -13.93 -0.78
CA VAL A 96 14.46 -13.74 0.30
C VAL A 96 13.83 -13.57 1.68
N HIS A 97 12.52 -13.83 1.84
CA HIS A 97 11.84 -13.66 3.13
C HIS A 97 12.45 -14.55 4.23
N GLY A 98 12.75 -13.96 5.39
CA GLY A 98 13.37 -14.65 6.52
C GLY A 98 14.84 -15.01 6.35
N THR A 99 15.49 -14.56 5.26
CA THR A 99 16.92 -14.82 5.00
C THR A 99 17.78 -13.60 5.34
N ASP A 100 19.09 -13.79 5.48
CA ASP A 100 20.07 -12.70 5.69
C ASP A 100 20.12 -11.70 4.51
N ARG A 101 19.54 -12.06 3.36
CA ARG A 101 19.41 -11.18 2.18
C ARG A 101 18.18 -10.28 2.24
N GLN A 102 17.25 -10.50 3.18
CA GLN A 102 16.06 -9.66 3.33
C GLN A 102 16.47 -8.25 3.74
N PRO A 103 16.04 -7.19 3.03
CA PRO A 103 16.35 -5.82 3.41
C PRO A 103 15.87 -5.49 4.82
N HIS A 104 16.65 -4.71 5.58
CA HIS A 104 16.29 -4.32 6.95
C HIS A 104 14.94 -3.59 7.07
N ILE A 105 14.58 -2.77 6.07
CA ILE A 105 13.25 -2.14 6.03
C ILE A 105 12.14 -3.20 6.05
N CYS A 106 12.31 -4.32 5.33
CA CYS A 106 11.35 -5.41 5.28
C CYS A 106 11.32 -6.23 6.57
N GLN A 107 12.45 -6.38 7.26
CA GLN A 107 12.54 -7.11 8.53
C GLN A 107 11.80 -6.41 9.68
N ARG A 108 11.70 -5.07 9.61
CA ARG A 108 11.04 -4.25 10.65
C ARG A 108 9.53 -4.20 10.54
N TYR A 109 8.94 -4.62 9.42
CA TYR A 109 7.48 -4.66 9.30
C TYR A 109 6.89 -5.72 10.22
N ASN A 110 5.89 -5.34 10.99
CA ASN A 110 5.07 -6.29 11.72
C ASN A 110 4.06 -6.93 10.75
N PRO A 111 4.21 -8.23 10.42
CA PRO A 111 3.36 -8.88 9.42
C PRO A 111 1.92 -9.12 9.93
N PHE A 112 1.71 -9.08 11.26
CA PHE A 112 0.40 -9.32 11.88
C PHE A 112 -0.51 -8.09 11.86
N THR A 113 0.06 -6.89 11.67
CA THR A 113 -0.66 -5.61 11.56
C THR A 113 -0.29 -4.92 10.24
N CYS A 114 -0.27 -5.67 9.15
CA CYS A 114 0.22 -5.20 7.86
C CYS A 114 -0.66 -4.08 7.29
N TRP A 115 -0.16 -2.84 7.33
CA TRP A 115 -0.84 -1.67 6.78
C TRP A 115 -1.14 -1.83 5.28
N TYR A 116 -0.21 -2.38 4.49
CA TYR A 116 -0.39 -2.56 3.05
C TYR A 116 -1.60 -3.41 2.68
N LYS A 117 -1.91 -4.47 3.45
CA LYS A 117 -3.11 -5.29 3.21
C LYS A 117 -4.39 -4.48 3.43
N ARG A 118 -4.40 -3.56 4.40
CA ARG A 118 -5.56 -2.70 4.67
C ARG A 118 -5.68 -1.58 3.63
N ALA A 119 -4.57 -0.94 3.28
CA ALA A 119 -4.58 0.23 2.43
C ALA A 119 -4.66 -0.08 0.92
N LEU A 120 -4.25 -1.29 0.50
CA LEU A 120 -4.05 -1.62 -0.91
C LEU A 120 -4.71 -2.93 -1.35
N ALA A 121 -5.35 -3.69 -0.45
CA ALA A 121 -6.19 -4.81 -0.88
C ALA A 121 -7.62 -4.31 -1.11
N ASP A 122 -8.27 -4.86 -2.13
CA ASP A 122 -9.62 -4.48 -2.54
C ASP A 122 -10.61 -4.54 -1.37
N GLY A 123 -11.41 -3.47 -1.22
CA GLY A 123 -12.54 -3.42 -0.27
C GLY A 123 -12.21 -3.03 1.18
N LEU A 124 -11.05 -2.42 1.45
CA LEU A 124 -10.66 -1.92 2.79
C LEU A 124 -10.31 -0.41 2.80
N GLU A 125 -10.86 0.34 1.84
CA GLU A 125 -10.48 1.71 1.44
C GLU A 125 -10.88 2.82 2.43
N ASP A 126 -11.49 2.49 3.57
CA ASP A 126 -12.15 3.46 4.46
C ASP A 126 -11.21 4.54 5.05
N GLU A 127 -9.89 4.28 5.11
CA GLU A 127 -8.92 5.17 5.77
C GLU A 127 -7.83 5.73 4.85
N PHE A 128 -7.78 5.30 3.57
CA PHE A 128 -6.68 5.65 2.67
C PHE A 128 -7.11 5.71 1.21
N LEU A 129 -6.92 6.88 0.59
CA LEU A 129 -7.17 7.10 -0.82
C LEU A 129 -5.86 7.25 -1.57
N ARG A 130 -5.72 6.48 -2.66
CA ARG A 130 -4.64 6.66 -3.63
C ARG A 130 -4.97 7.83 -4.54
N VAL A 131 -3.97 8.61 -4.92
CA VAL A 131 -4.11 9.81 -5.75
C VAL A 131 -3.08 9.75 -6.88
N ASP A 132 -3.58 9.59 -8.09
CA ASP A 132 -2.84 9.78 -9.35
C ASP A 132 -3.15 11.17 -9.95
N SER A 133 -2.60 11.49 -11.13
CA SER A 133 -2.80 12.81 -11.75
C SER A 133 -4.26 13.12 -12.05
N ARG A 134 -5.08 12.12 -12.40
CA ARG A 134 -6.51 12.30 -12.68
C ARG A 134 -7.28 12.66 -11.41
N ARG A 135 -7.06 11.90 -10.34
CA ARG A 135 -7.65 12.18 -9.02
C ARG A 135 -7.15 13.50 -8.43
N MET A 136 -5.88 13.85 -8.66
CA MET A 136 -5.33 15.15 -8.27
C MET A 136 -6.04 16.30 -8.97
N SER A 137 -6.33 16.18 -10.27
CA SER A 137 -7.09 17.21 -11.00
C SER A 137 -8.43 17.52 -10.34
N PHE A 138 -9.17 16.48 -9.93
CA PHE A 138 -10.44 16.67 -9.19
C PHE A 138 -10.24 17.44 -7.89
N ILE A 139 -9.20 17.11 -7.11
CA ILE A 139 -8.88 17.83 -5.88
C ILE A 139 -8.61 19.30 -6.20
N LEU A 140 -7.75 19.59 -7.17
CA LEU A 140 -7.38 20.95 -7.55
C LEU A 140 -8.58 21.81 -7.96
N ASP A 141 -9.57 21.23 -8.65
CA ASP A 141 -10.78 21.93 -9.07
C ASP A 141 -11.71 22.33 -7.89
N HIS A 142 -11.49 21.76 -6.70
CA HIS A 142 -12.36 21.94 -5.53
C HIS A 142 -11.64 22.48 -4.28
N VAL A 143 -10.35 22.80 -4.37
CA VAL A 143 -9.63 23.47 -3.27
C VAL A 143 -9.85 24.98 -3.35
N VAL A 144 -10.21 25.59 -2.23
CA VAL A 144 -10.38 27.04 -2.10
C VAL A 144 -9.28 27.62 -1.24
N PHE A 145 -8.71 28.75 -1.66
CA PHE A 145 -7.64 29.45 -0.95
C PHE A 145 -8.08 30.84 -0.47
N ASP A 146 -7.42 31.33 0.58
CA ASP A 146 -7.51 32.73 1.01
C ASP A 146 -6.54 33.65 0.23
N GLU A 147 -6.51 34.93 0.63
CA GLU A 147 -5.59 35.93 0.07
C GLU A 147 -4.10 35.64 0.36
N ASN A 148 -3.81 34.90 1.44
CA ASN A 148 -2.47 34.48 1.86
C ASN A 148 -2.08 33.10 1.31
N ARG A 149 -2.89 32.55 0.42
CA ARG A 149 -2.71 31.24 -0.24
C ARG A 149 -2.72 30.07 0.74
N GLN A 150 -3.37 30.24 1.88
CA GLN A 150 -3.73 29.16 2.79
C GLN A 150 -5.00 28.48 2.27
N ILE A 151 -5.09 27.17 2.46
CA ILE A 151 -6.27 26.40 2.09
C ILE A 151 -7.38 26.68 3.10
N LEU A 152 -8.54 27.11 2.60
CA LEU A 152 -9.75 27.32 3.37
C LEU A 152 -10.68 26.11 3.32
N GLU A 153 -10.84 25.54 2.12
CA GLU A 153 -11.76 24.44 1.87
C GLU A 153 -11.09 23.37 1.01
N VAL A 154 -11.42 22.12 1.31
CA VAL A 154 -11.05 20.93 0.54
C VAL A 154 -12.29 20.05 0.40
N PRO A 155 -12.35 19.17 -0.62
CA PRO A 155 -13.38 18.13 -0.68
C PRO A 155 -13.44 17.33 0.62
N SER A 156 -14.66 17.00 1.07
CA SER A 156 -14.83 16.11 2.22
C SER A 156 -14.33 14.71 1.90
N TRP A 157 -14.01 13.94 2.94
CA TRP A 157 -13.59 12.53 2.78
C TRP A 157 -14.64 11.70 2.04
N ASP A 158 -15.91 11.90 2.36
CA ASP A 158 -17.03 11.19 1.71
C ASP A 158 -17.11 11.54 0.22
N ALA A 159 -16.99 12.83 -0.13
CA ALA A 159 -16.99 13.27 -1.53
C ALA A 159 -15.80 12.69 -2.31
N LEU A 160 -14.61 12.67 -1.70
CA LEU A 160 -13.43 12.05 -2.30
C LEU A 160 -13.64 10.55 -2.52
N THR A 161 -14.16 9.84 -1.52
CA THR A 161 -14.38 8.39 -1.58
C THR A 161 -15.39 8.02 -2.66
N GLU A 162 -16.54 8.69 -2.69
CA GLU A 162 -17.59 8.49 -3.70
C GLU A 162 -17.06 8.77 -5.12
N THR A 163 -16.41 9.91 -5.31
CA THR A 163 -15.89 10.31 -6.62
C THR A 163 -14.75 9.39 -7.08
N PHE A 164 -13.86 8.99 -6.17
CA PHE A 164 -12.71 8.13 -6.51
C PHE A 164 -13.11 6.68 -6.79
N ALA A 165 -14.23 6.20 -6.25
CA ALA A 165 -14.79 4.90 -6.62
C ALA A 165 -15.13 4.81 -8.12
N GLU A 166 -15.54 5.92 -8.73
CA GLU A 166 -15.81 6.04 -10.17
C GLU A 166 -14.55 6.36 -11.00
N MET A 167 -13.45 6.69 -10.33
CA MET A 167 -12.16 7.00 -10.93
C MET A 167 -11.10 5.97 -10.50
N PRO A 168 -11.16 4.71 -10.98
CA PRO A 168 -10.16 3.72 -10.61
C PRO A 168 -8.76 4.23 -10.97
N ILE A 169 -7.80 3.98 -10.08
CA ILE A 169 -6.40 4.37 -10.31
C ILE A 169 -5.95 3.81 -11.66
N GLU A 170 -5.30 4.65 -12.44
CA GLU A 170 -4.60 4.21 -13.64
C GLU A 170 -3.43 3.33 -13.22
N ASP A 171 -3.73 2.05 -13.07
CA ASP A 171 -2.74 1.03 -12.84
C ASP A 171 -1.92 0.97 -14.13
N ASP A 172 -0.70 1.51 -14.11
CA ASP A 172 0.24 1.36 -15.22
C ASP A 172 0.59 -0.13 -15.33
N ARG A 173 -0.33 -0.87 -15.96
CA ARG A 173 -0.18 -2.27 -16.38
C ARG A 173 0.83 -2.38 -17.53
N ARG A 174 1.68 -1.39 -17.77
CA ARG A 174 2.93 -1.53 -18.52
C ARG A 174 4.10 -1.98 -17.63
N LEU A 175 3.82 -2.85 -16.65
CA LEU A 175 4.81 -3.80 -16.16
C LEU A 175 5.13 -4.85 -17.24
N GLY A 176 5.60 -4.44 -18.42
CA GLY A 176 6.16 -5.33 -19.43
C GLY A 176 5.67 -5.19 -20.88
N SER A 177 5.43 -4.00 -21.43
CA SER A 177 5.69 -3.86 -22.88
C SER A 177 7.19 -3.83 -23.06
N ASN A 178 7.76 -4.97 -23.45
CA ASN A 178 9.04 -5.02 -24.15
C ASN A 178 8.89 -4.22 -25.45
N ASP A 179 8.90 -2.88 -25.36
CA ASP A 179 9.33 -2.08 -26.49
C ASP A 179 10.84 -2.24 -26.54
N SER A 180 11.22 -3.25 -27.33
CA SER A 180 12.54 -3.40 -27.89
C SER A 180 13.08 -2.03 -28.28
N CYS A 181 14.03 -1.51 -27.51
CA CYS A 181 15.09 -0.69 -28.09
C CYS A 181 15.81 -1.59 -29.09
N GLY A 182 15.29 -1.63 -30.32
CA GLY A 182 15.97 -2.16 -31.47
C GLY A 182 17.31 -1.46 -31.57
N GLY A 183 18.37 -2.27 -31.66
CA GLY A 183 19.73 -1.78 -31.82
C GLY A 183 19.83 -0.88 -33.04
N ALA A 184 20.56 0.22 -32.87
CA ALA A 184 21.25 0.89 -33.94
C ALA A 184 22.73 0.79 -33.63
N GLU A 185 23.32 -0.36 -33.97
CA GLU A 185 24.72 -0.42 -34.38
C GLU A 185 24.70 -0.43 -35.91
N GLU A 186 25.12 0.68 -36.52
CA GLU A 186 25.87 0.76 -37.78
C GLU A 186 26.48 2.17 -37.91
#